data_AF-J2IRY9-F1
#
_entry.id   AF-J2IRY9-F1
#
_cell.length_a   1.000
_cell.length_b   1.000
_cell.length_c   1.000
_cell.angle_alpha   90.00
_cell.angle_beta   90.00
_cell.angle_gamma   90.00
#
_symmetry.space_group_name_H-M   'P 1'
#
loop_
_entity.id
_entity.type
_entity.pdbx_description
1 polymer ?
#
loop_
_entity_poly.entity_id
_entity_poly.type
_entity_poly.pdbx_seq_one_letter_code
_entity_poly.pdbx_strand_id
1 'polypeptide(L)'
;MSLATMPGKIRLYGSYAVLVMTEGNLHQTVCISNDAMPAGAGDMIQGILRYLHVYESIADRKFSEGQLAYDGRVWITASDMTLH
;
A
#
# COMPACT_ATOMS: atom_id res chain seq x y z
N MET A 1 16.02 1.86 0.06
CA MET A 1 15.14 3.00 0.35
C MET A 1 14.14 2.50 1.39
N SER A 2 13.44 3.33 2.14
CA SER A 2 12.43 2.81 3.08
C SER A 2 11.21 3.70 3.09
N LEU A 3 10.30 3.43 2.15
CA LEU A 3 8.96 4.02 2.17
C LEU A 3 8.22 3.62 3.45
N ALA A 4 7.77 4.60 4.21
CA ALA A 4 6.96 4.39 5.41
C ALA A 4 5.63 5.15 5.30
N THR A 5 4.55 4.52 5.76
CA THR A 5 3.20 5.12 5.74
C THR A 5 3.11 6.28 6.70
N MET A 6 2.63 7.42 6.21
CA MET A 6 2.36 8.56 7.06
C MET A 6 1.13 8.27 7.95
N PRO A 7 1.24 8.39 9.29
CA PRO A 7 0.11 8.23 10.19
C PRO A 7 -1.05 9.14 9.81
N GLY A 8 -2.28 8.61 9.82
CA GLY A 8 -3.49 9.36 9.47
C GLY A 8 -3.68 9.67 7.98
N LYS A 9 -2.80 9.16 7.09
CA LYS A 9 -2.91 9.33 5.63
C LYS A 9 -3.33 8.04 4.92
N ILE A 10 -4.16 7.24 5.57
CA ILE A 10 -4.81 6.06 4.99
C ILE A 10 -6.24 6.43 4.64
N ARG A 11 -6.69 6.15 3.42
CA ARG A 11 -8.05 6.40 2.97
C ARG A 11 -8.62 5.18 2.25
N LEU A 12 -9.89 4.89 2.50
CA LEU A 12 -10.64 3.87 1.77
C LEU A 12 -11.48 4.52 0.67
N TYR A 13 -11.47 3.91 -0.50
CA TYR A 13 -12.24 4.32 -1.66
C TYR A 13 -12.90 3.08 -2.27
N GLY A 14 -14.08 2.69 -1.79
CA GLY A 14 -14.94 1.66 -2.39
C GLY A 14 -14.25 0.32 -2.73
N SER A 15 -13.51 0.29 -3.84
CA SER A 15 -12.76 -0.83 -4.40
C SER A 15 -11.23 -0.80 -4.16
N TYR A 16 -10.67 0.18 -3.44
CA TYR A 16 -9.24 0.24 -3.11
C TYR A 16 -8.95 1.12 -1.89
N ALA A 17 -7.75 0.98 -1.32
CA ALA A 17 -7.23 1.86 -0.29
C ALA A 17 -6.07 2.67 -0.84
N VAL A 18 -5.85 3.85 -0.27
CA VAL A 18 -4.74 4.73 -0.59
C VAL A 18 -3.95 5.00 0.68
N LEU A 19 -2.65 4.79 0.59
CA LEU A 19 -1.66 5.11 1.61
C LEU A 19 -0.73 6.17 1.02
N VAL A 20 -0.48 7.22 1.78
CA VAL A 20 0.62 8.14 1.47
C VAL A 20 1.84 7.66 2.23
N MET A 21 2.87 7.26 1.50
CA MET A 21 4.16 6.87 2.06
C MET A 21 5.21 7.94 1.79
N THR A 22 6.21 7.99 2.65
CA THR A 22 7.27 9.00 2.58
C THR A 22 8.64 8.37 2.76
N GLU A 23 9.62 8.92 2.06
CA GLU A 23 11.05 8.71 2.30
C GLU A 23 11.74 10.08 2.26
N GLY A 24 12.13 10.60 3.43
CA GLY A 24 12.61 11.98 3.52
C GLY A 24 11.57 12.97 2.99
N ASN A 25 11.92 13.70 1.93
CA ASN A 25 11.04 14.70 1.28
C ASN A 25 10.23 14.13 0.10
N LEU A 26 10.43 12.86 -0.25
CA LEU A 26 9.69 12.20 -1.32
C LEU A 26 8.36 11.69 -0.77
N HIS A 27 7.26 12.02 -1.45
CA HIS A 27 5.94 11.47 -1.17
C HIS A 27 5.52 10.52 -2.30
N GLN A 28 5.22 9.28 -1.94
CA GLN A 28 4.71 8.27 -2.87
C GLN A 28 3.29 7.86 -2.48
N THR A 29 2.41 7.82 -3.47
CA THR A 29 1.07 7.28 -3.29
C THR A 29 1.07 5.79 -3.59
N VAL A 30 0.55 5.00 -2.66
CA VAL A 30 0.41 3.56 -2.76
C VAL A 30 -1.06 3.19 -2.72
N CYS A 31 -1.51 2.42 -3.69
CA CYS A 31 -2.87 1.93 -3.82
C CYS A 31 -2.90 0.43 -3.51
N ILE A 32 -3.82 -0.01 -2.66
CA ILE A 32 -4.08 -1.44 -2.40
C ILE A 32 -5.43 -1.77 -3.02
N SER A 33 -5.45 -2.66 -4.01
CA SER A 33 -6.69 -3.10 -4.64
C SER A 33 -7.50 -4.00 -3.71
N ASN A 34 -8.83 -4.05 -3.92
CA ASN A 34 -9.75 -4.80 -3.07
C ASN A 34 -9.38 -6.29 -2.87
N ASP A 35 -8.78 -6.92 -3.87
CA ASP A 35 -8.33 -8.31 -3.84
C ASP A 35 -7.03 -8.52 -3.04
N ALA A 36 -6.30 -7.45 -2.73
CA ALA A 36 -5.12 -7.45 -1.85
C ALA A 36 -5.43 -6.96 -0.43
N MET A 37 -6.68 -6.57 -0.18
CA MET A 37 -7.13 -6.13 1.14
C MET A 37 -7.28 -7.31 2.10
N PRO A 38 -7.12 -7.08 3.41
CA PRO A 38 -7.30 -8.13 4.40
C PRO A 38 -8.76 -8.60 4.39
N ALA A 39 -8.95 -9.91 4.18
CA ALA A 39 -10.27 -10.52 4.20
C ALA A 39 -10.78 -10.68 5.66
N GLY A 40 -11.86 -9.99 5.99
CA GLY A 40 -12.52 -10.11 7.29
C GLY A 40 -13.58 -9.02 7.49
N ALA A 41 -14.76 -9.38 7.99
CA ALA A 41 -15.92 -8.50 8.16
C ALA A 41 -15.79 -7.47 9.31
N GLY A 42 -14.58 -6.97 9.55
CA GLY A 42 -14.27 -5.97 10.57
C GLY A 42 -13.95 -4.60 9.98
N ASP A 43 -13.37 -3.73 10.81
CA ASP A 43 -12.86 -2.43 10.36
C ASP A 43 -11.67 -2.64 9.39
N MET A 44 -11.90 -2.33 8.12
CA MET A 44 -10.92 -2.47 7.05
C MET A 44 -9.67 -1.62 7.28
N ILE A 45 -9.78 -0.47 7.95
CA ILE A 45 -8.61 0.33 8.35
C ILE A 45 -7.76 -0.44 9.37
N GLN A 46 -8.37 -1.09 10.37
CA GLN A 46 -7.65 -1.90 11.35
C GLN A 46 -6.97 -3.09 10.69
N GLY A 47 -7.64 -3.71 9.71
CA GLY A 47 -7.02 -4.74 8.87
C GLY A 47 -5.77 -4.22 8.17
N ILE A 48 -5.87 -3.09 7.47
CA ILE A 48 -4.73 -2.48 6.77
C ILE A 48 -3.59 -2.15 7.74
N LEU A 49 -3.90 -1.59 8.91
CA LEU A 49 -2.91 -1.29 9.94
C LEU A 49 -2.20 -2.55 10.46
N ARG A 50 -2.91 -3.67 10.57
CA ARG A 50 -2.32 -4.96 11.00
C ARG A 50 -1.30 -5.49 10.00
N TYR A 51 -1.54 -5.29 8.71
CA TYR A 51 -0.67 -5.72 7.61
C TYR A 51 0.22 -4.58 7.07
N LEU A 52 0.32 -3.46 7.79
CA LEU A 52 0.98 -2.24 7.29
C LEU A 52 2.43 -2.50 6.89
N HIS A 53 3.18 -3.24 7.72
CA HIS A 53 4.56 -3.62 7.46
C HIS A 53 4.72 -4.44 6.16
N VAL A 54 3.74 -5.26 5.81
CA VAL A 54 3.74 -6.04 4.55
C VAL A 54 3.55 -5.10 3.37
N TYR A 55 2.57 -4.20 3.47
CA TYR A 55 2.30 -3.22 2.41
C TYR A 55 3.47 -2.25 2.19
N GLU A 56 4.13 -1.82 3.26
CA GLU A 56 5.34 -0.99 3.19
C GLU A 56 6.50 -1.72 2.53
N SER A 57 6.75 -2.98 2.90
CA SER A 57 7.80 -3.82 2.29
C SER A 57 7.56 -4.02 0.78
N ILE A 58 6.33 -4.36 0.39
CA ILE A 58 5.96 -4.51 -1.02
C ILE A 58 6.12 -3.17 -1.75
N ALA A 59 5.62 -2.07 -1.16
CA ALA A 59 5.68 -0.77 -1.78
C ALA A 59 7.11 -0.29 -2.00
N ASP A 60 7.98 -0.46 -1.00
CA ASP A 60 9.39 -0.09 -1.08
C ASP A 60 10.13 -0.87 -2.17
N ARG A 61 9.91 -2.18 -2.27
CA ARG A 61 10.46 -3.01 -3.34
C ARG A 61 9.99 -2.52 -4.71
N LYS A 62 8.68 -2.39 -4.90
CA LYS A 62 8.11 -1.99 -6.20
C LYS A 62 8.57 -0.59 -6.60
N PHE A 63 8.64 0.33 -5.66
CA PHE A 63 9.15 1.68 -5.89
C PHE A 63 10.63 1.67 -6.29
N SER A 64 11.47 0.94 -5.54
CA SER A 64 12.90 0.82 -5.82
C SER A 64 13.20 0.15 -7.18
N GLU A 65 12.34 -0.76 -7.63
CA GLU A 65 12.43 -1.44 -8.93
C GLU A 65 11.79 -0.62 -10.08
N GLY A 66 11.22 0.56 -9.78
CA GLY A 66 10.55 1.40 -10.77
C GLY A 66 9.22 0.81 -11.30
N GLN A 67 8.62 -0.12 -10.56
CA GLN A 67 7.33 -0.76 -10.89
C GLN A 67 6.15 0.14 -10.53
N LEU A 68 6.08 1.28 -11.22
CA LEU A 68 4.98 2.22 -11.13
C LEU A 68 3.92 1.89 -12.17
N ALA A 69 2.65 2.04 -11.82
CA ALA A 69 1.57 2.01 -12.78
C ALA A 69 1.59 3.27 -13.66
N TYR A 70 0.75 3.28 -14.71
CA TYR A 70 0.64 4.39 -15.65
C TYR A 70 0.30 5.74 -14.97
N ASP A 71 -0.38 5.71 -13.84
CA ASP A 71 -0.73 6.89 -13.04
C ASP A 71 0.39 7.36 -12.09
N GLY A 72 1.59 6.76 -12.17
CA GLY A 72 2.74 7.07 -11.33
C GLY A 72 2.64 6.55 -9.90
N ARG A 73 1.63 5.73 -9.59
CA ARG A 73 1.41 5.16 -8.25
C ARG A 73 1.94 3.75 -8.16
N VAL A 74 2.24 3.33 -6.94
CA VAL A 74 2.50 1.92 -6.66
C VAL A 74 1.17 1.23 -6.43
N TRP A 75 0.89 0.15 -7.15
CA TRP A 75 -0.31 -0.67 -6.94
C TRP A 75 0.08 -2.00 -6.31
N ILE A 76 -0.56 -2.34 -5.19
CA ILE A 76 -0.45 -3.63 -4.51
C ILE A 76 -1.72 -4.41 -4.82
N THR A 77 -1.54 -5.56 -5.44
CA THR A 77 -2.57 -6.47 -5.94
C THR A 77 -2.44 -7.85 -5.32
N ALA A 78 -3.42 -8.74 -5.51
CA ALA A 78 -3.35 -10.09 -4.94
C ALA A 78 -2.06 -10.83 -5.35
N SER A 79 -1.56 -10.60 -6.57
CA SER A 79 -0.28 -11.14 -7.06
C SER A 79 0.90 -10.77 -6.17
N ASP A 80 0.91 -9.55 -5.62
CA ASP A 80 1.96 -9.08 -4.73
C ASP A 80 1.89 -9.74 -3.35
N MET A 81 0.69 -10.15 -2.92
CA MET A 81 0.45 -10.79 -1.62
C MET A 81 0.87 -12.27 -1.60
N THR A 82 0.99 -12.92 -2.77
CA THR A 82 1.38 -14.34 -2.87
C THR A 82 2.87 -14.62 -2.70
N LEU A 83 3.69 -13.57 -2.65
CA LEU A 83 5.16 -13.65 -2.56
C LEU A 83 5.70 -13.57 -1.12
N HIS A 84 4.82 -13.57 -0.11
CA HIS A 84 5.17 -13.45 1.30
C HIS A 84 4.46 -14.46 2.20
#